data_AF-A0A0H3HYI2-F1
#
_entry.id   AF-A0A0H3HYI2-F1
#
_cell.length_a   1.000
_cell.length_b   1.000
_cell.length_c   1.000
_cell.angle_alpha   90.00
_cell.angle_beta   90.00
_cell.angle_gamma   90.00
#
_symmetry.space_group_name_H-M   'P 1'
#
loop_
_entity.id
_entity.type
_entity.pdbx_description
1 polymer ?
#
loop_
_entity_poly.entity_id
_entity_poly.type
_entity_poly.pdbx_seq_one_letter_code
_entity_poly.pdbx_strand_id
1 'polypeptide(L)'
;MTLKHLPPTFCWTKIGHESGEELPTVVLRKEWERRLGGGRFLWGIGQPLGNSAQIAAHRTGSLIALFSPASSRARQPERKTEDVLLWNAWIDASGQVRQLPLHTFITSRATLPSGRRREHYYALVCASPTELSIGTRLRVYPDHLRSVSTGKVLGAAQSAAVVDCVGRDAEQSGRSYPLALSVELEAPYFVRLTQPSLLKARDLADITKATRDGDFDTFVEQVTRLRSRPAAKQTRGFTRDLFDLSPAESAAPFGNAAPAHANHAW
;
A
#
# COMPACT_ATOMS: atom_id res chain seq x y z
N MET A 1 -1.34 0.78 18.06
CA MET A 1 -0.43 1.79 18.66
C MET A 1 -1.14 3.14 18.78
N THR A 2 -0.96 3.87 19.89
CA THR A 2 -1.52 5.22 20.09
C THR A 2 -0.43 6.28 20.05
N LEU A 3 -0.32 7.00 18.93
CA LEU A 3 0.63 8.10 18.78
C LEU A 3 0.17 9.34 19.56
N LYS A 4 1.07 9.90 20.37
CA LYS A 4 0.84 11.17 21.10
C LYS A 4 1.29 12.41 20.32
N HIS A 5 2.29 12.26 19.45
CA HIS A 5 2.83 13.29 18.57
C HIS A 5 3.19 12.64 17.22
N LEU A 6 3.39 13.47 16.19
CA LEU A 6 3.93 12.96 14.93
C LEU A 6 5.39 12.52 15.13
N PRO A 7 5.82 11.39 14.55
CA PRO A 7 7.23 11.03 14.49
C PRO A 7 8.03 12.09 13.70
N PRO A 8 9.33 12.24 13.97
CA PRO A 8 10.19 13.15 13.19
C PRO A 8 10.29 12.73 11.73
N THR A 9 10.20 11.42 11.44
CA THR A 9 10.21 10.84 10.10
C THR A 9 9.13 9.78 9.99
N PHE A 10 8.34 9.81 8.92
CA PHE A 10 7.29 8.83 8.68
C PHE A 10 6.95 8.70 7.19
N CYS A 11 6.28 7.61 6.83
CA CYS A 11 5.63 7.47 5.53
C CYS A 11 4.22 8.08 5.62
N TRP A 12 3.97 9.19 4.94
CA TRP A 12 2.64 9.77 4.87
C TRP A 12 1.91 9.31 3.63
N THR A 13 0.64 8.93 3.77
CA THR A 13 -0.22 8.53 2.66
C THR A 13 -1.62 9.13 2.76
N LYS A 14 -2.12 9.65 1.65
CA LYS A 14 -3.50 10.12 1.49
C LYS A 14 -4.35 8.95 1.02
N ILE A 15 -5.35 8.60 1.81
CA ILE A 15 -6.30 7.53 1.51
C ILE A 15 -7.59 8.14 0.96
N GLY A 16 -8.00 7.76 -0.23
CA GLY A 16 -9.21 8.29 -0.86
C GLY A 16 -10.28 7.22 -1.05
N HIS A 17 -11.50 7.66 -1.38
CA HIS A 17 -12.57 6.81 -1.94
C HIS A 17 -12.26 6.38 -3.38
N GLU A 18 -11.03 5.93 -3.69
CA GLU A 18 -10.67 5.58 -5.08
C GLU A 18 -11.51 4.41 -5.62
N SER A 19 -12.12 3.61 -4.74
CA SER A 19 -13.09 2.55 -5.04
C SER A 19 -14.55 2.91 -4.67
N GLY A 20 -14.82 4.13 -4.18
CA GLY A 20 -16.15 4.52 -3.66
C GLY A 20 -16.51 3.92 -2.29
N GLU A 21 -15.60 3.15 -1.67
CA GLU A 21 -15.82 2.55 -0.35
C GLU A 21 -15.60 3.55 0.79
N GLU A 22 -16.43 3.45 1.83
CA GLU A 22 -16.27 4.19 3.08
C GLU A 22 -15.02 3.75 3.85
N LEU A 23 -14.34 4.71 4.49
CA LEU A 23 -13.08 4.43 5.19
C LEU A 23 -13.20 3.33 6.27
N PRO A 24 -14.25 3.28 7.12
CA PRO A 24 -14.44 2.16 8.06
C PRO A 24 -14.47 0.79 7.39
N THR A 25 -15.13 0.66 6.23
CA THR A 25 -15.18 -0.59 5.46
C THR A 25 -13.78 -0.99 4.98
N VAL A 26 -13.00 -0.03 4.48
CA VAL A 26 -11.62 -0.29 4.04
C VAL A 26 -10.75 -0.73 5.22
N VAL A 27 -10.86 -0.07 6.37
CA VAL A 27 -10.07 -0.43 7.57
C VAL A 27 -10.47 -1.81 8.09
N LEU A 28 -11.76 -2.14 8.15
CA LEU A 28 -12.23 -3.47 8.57
C LEU A 28 -11.66 -4.58 7.67
N ARG A 29 -11.67 -4.38 6.35
CA ARG A 29 -11.03 -5.32 5.42
C ARG A 29 -9.53 -5.47 5.70
N LYS A 30 -8.81 -4.37 5.98
CA LYS A 30 -7.39 -4.43 6.34
C LYS A 30 -7.14 -5.06 7.70
N GLU A 31 -8.07 -4.93 8.64
CA GLU A 31 -8.03 -5.66 9.92
C GLU A 31 -8.19 -7.16 9.69
N TRP A 32 -9.07 -7.60 8.80
CA TRP A 32 -9.20 -9.01 8.44
C TRP A 32 -7.95 -9.57 7.74
N GLU A 33 -7.38 -8.81 6.80
CA GLU A 33 -6.07 -9.14 6.23
C GLU A 33 -5.00 -9.28 7.32
N ARG A 34 -4.96 -8.34 8.27
CA ARG A 34 -4.02 -8.35 9.40
C ARG A 34 -4.19 -9.58 10.27
N ARG A 35 -5.44 -9.95 10.62
CA ARG A 35 -5.75 -11.14 11.42
C ARG A 35 -5.28 -12.42 10.72
N LEU A 36 -5.54 -12.54 9.42
CA LEU A 36 -5.14 -13.70 8.60
C LEU A 36 -3.62 -13.74 8.33
N GLY A 37 -2.97 -12.58 8.26
CA GLY A 37 -1.54 -12.42 8.03
C GLY A 37 -0.69 -12.37 9.30
N GLY A 38 -1.23 -12.79 10.45
CA GLY A 38 -0.47 -12.84 11.70
C GLY A 38 0.02 -11.49 12.21
N GLY A 39 -0.72 -10.41 11.94
CA GLY A 39 -0.32 -9.04 12.26
C GLY A 39 0.07 -8.20 11.04
N ARG A 40 0.19 -8.80 9.85
CA ARG A 40 0.63 -8.14 8.62
C ARG A 40 -0.49 -7.98 7.59
N PHE A 41 -0.46 -6.88 6.85
CA PHE A 41 -1.41 -6.61 5.77
C PHE A 41 -0.78 -5.67 4.73
N LEU A 42 -1.47 -5.49 3.59
CA LEU A 42 -0.94 -4.70 2.49
C LEU A 42 -1.83 -3.51 2.16
N TRP A 43 -1.22 -2.35 1.95
CA TRP A 43 -1.95 -1.14 1.57
C TRP A 43 -1.51 -0.60 0.21
N GLY A 44 -2.42 -0.60 -0.77
CA GLY A 44 -2.13 -0.13 -2.13
C GLY A 44 -1.80 1.37 -2.20
N ILE A 45 -0.74 1.71 -2.94
CA ILE A 45 -0.32 3.09 -3.21
C ILE A 45 0.00 3.29 -4.70
N GLY A 46 -0.30 4.49 -5.21
CA GLY A 46 -0.19 4.80 -6.63
C GLY A 46 1.22 5.16 -7.12
N GLN A 47 2.19 5.28 -6.23
CA GLN A 47 3.53 5.79 -6.54
C GLN A 47 4.61 5.12 -5.68
N PRO A 48 5.82 4.92 -6.22
CA PRO A 48 6.91 4.28 -5.49
C PRO A 48 7.47 5.21 -4.40
N LEU A 49 8.05 4.61 -3.35
CA LEU A 49 8.79 5.36 -2.32
C LEU A 49 10.29 5.46 -2.60
N GLY A 50 10.79 4.75 -3.62
CA GLY A 50 12.22 4.58 -3.89
C GLY A 50 12.96 4.05 -2.68
N ASN A 51 14.22 4.45 -2.50
CA ASN A 51 15.03 4.02 -1.35
C ASN A 51 14.66 4.76 -0.05
N SER A 52 13.74 5.73 -0.08
CA SER A 52 13.44 6.60 1.06
C SER A 52 12.90 5.82 2.26
N ALA A 53 12.12 4.76 2.02
CA ALA A 53 11.56 3.95 3.11
C ALA A 53 12.65 3.20 3.86
N GLN A 54 13.56 2.55 3.14
CA GLN A 54 14.69 1.83 3.71
C GLN A 54 15.67 2.78 4.42
N ILE A 55 16.01 3.92 3.81
CA ILE A 55 16.86 4.95 4.43
C ILE A 55 16.24 5.45 5.73
N ALA A 56 14.95 5.80 5.72
CA ALA A 56 14.26 6.28 6.91
C ALA A 56 14.22 5.20 8.01
N ALA A 57 13.82 3.97 7.67
CA ALA A 57 13.76 2.87 8.63
C ALA A 57 15.14 2.57 9.27
N HIS A 58 16.23 2.59 8.49
CA HIS A 58 17.58 2.44 9.04
C HIS A 58 17.97 3.58 9.97
N ARG A 59 17.58 4.82 9.64
CA ARG A 59 17.88 6.00 10.46
C ARG A 59 17.09 6.02 11.77
N THR A 60 15.84 5.57 11.76
CA THR A 60 14.92 5.67 12.92
C THR A 60 14.72 4.35 13.68
N GLY A 61 15.28 3.24 13.20
CA GLY A 61 15.10 1.89 13.76
C GLY A 61 13.78 1.23 13.34
N SER A 62 12.71 2.00 13.15
CA SER A 62 11.44 1.56 12.55
C SER A 62 10.81 2.69 11.74
N LEU A 63 9.98 2.35 10.76
CA LEU A 63 9.25 3.35 9.97
C LEU A 63 7.75 3.22 10.18
N ILE A 64 7.09 4.32 10.52
CA ILE A 64 5.64 4.37 10.72
C ILE A 64 4.98 4.90 9.45
N ALA A 65 3.89 4.26 9.01
CA ALA A 65 2.99 4.78 8.01
C ALA A 65 1.77 5.48 8.65
N LEU A 66 1.52 6.70 8.22
CA LEU A 66 0.44 7.57 8.66
C LEU A 66 -0.56 7.79 7.53
N PHE A 67 -1.81 7.39 7.74
CA PHE A 67 -2.86 7.43 6.72
C PHE A 67 -3.85 8.55 6.99
N SER A 68 -3.94 9.51 6.09
CA SER A 68 -4.86 10.65 6.18
C SER A 68 -5.96 10.56 5.12
N PRO A 69 -7.25 10.69 5.47
CA PRO A 69 -8.31 10.77 4.47
C PRO A 69 -8.07 11.93 3.52
N ALA A 70 -8.15 11.66 2.21
CA ALA A 70 -8.12 12.69 1.20
C ALA A 70 -9.36 13.57 1.38
N SER A 71 -9.16 14.89 1.40
CA SER A 71 -10.25 15.85 1.40
C SER A 71 -11.02 15.71 0.08
N SER A 72 -12.16 15.02 0.11
CA SER A 72 -13.07 14.96 -1.03
C SER A 72 -13.92 16.24 -1.03
N ARG A 73 -13.92 16.97 -2.15
CA ARG A 73 -15.17 17.61 -2.56
C ARG A 73 -16.05 16.46 -3.04
N ALA A 74 -17.24 16.32 -2.47
CA ALA A 74 -18.26 15.42 -2.97
C ALA A 74 -18.48 15.70 -4.47
N ARG A 75 -17.83 14.92 -5.34
CA ARG A 75 -18.15 14.92 -6.76
C ARG A 75 -19.29 13.93 -6.94
N GLN A 76 -20.39 14.48 -7.44
CA GLN A 76 -21.65 13.82 -7.78
C GLN A 76 -21.48 12.59 -8.70
N PRO A 77 -22.50 11.72 -8.76
CA PRO A 77 -22.40 10.33 -9.18
C PRO A 77 -22.66 10.19 -10.69
N GLU A 78 -21.73 10.63 -11.51
CA GLU A 78 -21.66 10.16 -12.91
C GLU A 78 -20.25 9.65 -13.17
N ARG A 79 -19.92 8.53 -12.54
CA ARG A 79 -18.69 7.82 -12.85
C ARG A 79 -19.07 6.53 -13.54
N LYS A 80 -18.91 6.54 -14.88
CA LYS A 80 -18.87 5.35 -15.72
C LYS A 80 -18.08 4.29 -14.96
N THR A 81 -18.66 3.10 -14.75
CA THR A 81 -18.03 2.00 -14.00
C THR A 81 -16.59 1.83 -14.48
N GLU A 82 -15.63 2.32 -13.70
CA GLU A 82 -14.22 2.26 -14.06
C GLU A 82 -13.75 0.82 -13.80
N ASP A 83 -13.07 0.23 -14.77
CA ASP A 83 -12.51 -1.11 -14.61
C ASP A 83 -11.58 -1.16 -13.39
N VAL A 84 -11.75 -2.19 -12.57
CA VAL A 84 -10.94 -2.41 -11.37
C VAL A 84 -9.97 -3.57 -11.63
N LEU A 85 -8.72 -3.37 -11.25
CA LEU A 85 -7.69 -4.41 -11.25
C LEU A 85 -7.58 -5.01 -9.85
N LEU A 86 -7.47 -6.33 -9.78
CA LEU A 86 -6.97 -7.08 -8.63
C LEU A 86 -5.50 -7.44 -8.87
N TRP A 87 -4.63 -7.11 -7.93
CA TRP A 87 -3.19 -7.41 -8.02
C TRP A 87 -2.87 -8.74 -7.33
N ASN A 88 -2.19 -9.63 -8.05
CA ASN A 88 -2.01 -11.02 -7.61
C ASN A 88 -0.58 -11.32 -7.15
N ALA A 89 0.41 -10.60 -7.67
CA ALA A 89 1.81 -10.86 -7.41
C ALA A 89 2.58 -9.57 -7.11
N TRP A 90 3.81 -9.74 -6.65
CA TRP A 90 4.78 -8.66 -6.46
C TRP A 90 6.13 -9.06 -7.06
N ILE A 91 6.99 -8.06 -7.24
CA ILE A 91 8.35 -8.24 -7.73
C ILE A 91 9.30 -8.08 -6.55
N ASP A 92 10.10 -9.11 -6.28
CA ASP A 92 11.08 -9.09 -5.21
C ASP A 92 12.36 -8.32 -5.58
N ALA A 93 13.27 -8.20 -4.60
CA ALA A 93 14.56 -7.55 -4.76
C ALA A 93 15.43 -8.12 -5.91
N SER A 94 15.28 -9.42 -6.21
CA SER A 94 15.98 -10.09 -7.31
C SER A 94 15.30 -9.90 -8.67
N GLY A 95 14.16 -9.22 -8.71
CA GLY A 95 13.32 -9.09 -9.90
C GLY A 95 12.40 -10.28 -10.17
N GLN A 96 12.37 -11.27 -9.27
CA GLN A 96 11.51 -12.43 -9.39
C GLN A 96 10.07 -12.09 -9.04
N VAL A 97 9.13 -12.61 -9.82
CA VAL A 97 7.70 -12.51 -9.55
C VAL A 97 7.31 -13.52 -8.48
N ARG A 98 6.80 -13.04 -7.35
CA ARG A 98 6.28 -13.86 -6.25
C ARG A 98 4.80 -13.60 -6.03
N GLN A 99 4.08 -14.63 -5.60
CA GLN A 99 2.65 -14.48 -5.28
C GLN A 99 2.49 -13.65 -4.00
N LEU A 100 1.44 -12.83 -3.97
CA LEU A 100 1.00 -12.24 -2.71
C LEU A 100 0.23 -13.30 -1.88
N PRO A 101 0.13 -13.12 -0.55
CA PRO A 101 -0.63 -14.03 0.29
C PRO A 101 -2.10 -14.12 -0.13
N LEU A 102 -2.69 -15.32 -0.03
CA LEU A 102 -4.04 -15.61 -0.55
C LEU A 102 -5.15 -14.78 0.10
N HIS A 103 -4.95 -14.30 1.33
CA HIS A 103 -5.91 -13.48 2.05
C HIS A 103 -5.83 -11.98 1.69
N THR A 104 -4.84 -11.55 0.89
CA THR A 104 -4.65 -10.13 0.57
C THR A 104 -5.57 -9.65 -0.56
N PHE A 105 -6.25 -8.53 -0.34
CA PHE A 105 -7.12 -7.90 -1.34
C PHE A 105 -6.64 -6.50 -1.67
N ILE A 106 -5.91 -6.39 -2.78
CA ILE A 106 -5.36 -5.13 -3.27
C ILE A 106 -5.94 -4.81 -4.63
N THR A 107 -6.73 -3.74 -4.67
CA THR A 107 -7.38 -3.27 -5.89
C THR A 107 -6.92 -1.89 -6.29
N SER A 108 -7.06 -1.57 -7.57
CA SER A 108 -6.81 -0.24 -8.10
C SER A 108 -7.64 0.01 -9.35
N ARG A 109 -7.91 1.27 -9.69
CA ARG A 109 -8.45 1.63 -11.01
C ARG A 109 -7.51 1.18 -12.13
N ALA A 110 -8.08 0.62 -13.19
CA ALA A 110 -7.35 0.16 -14.37
C ALA A 110 -6.75 1.31 -15.20
N THR A 111 -7.27 2.52 -15.06
CA THR A 111 -6.77 3.72 -15.72
C THR A 111 -6.25 4.74 -14.72
N LEU A 112 -5.24 5.49 -15.15
CA LEU A 112 -4.73 6.68 -14.47
C LEU A 112 -5.66 7.88 -14.74
N PRO A 113 -5.59 8.97 -13.95
CA PRO A 113 -6.32 10.20 -14.26
C PRO A 113 -6.05 10.76 -15.66
N SER A 114 -4.91 10.41 -16.27
CA SER A 114 -4.56 10.76 -17.65
C SER A 114 -5.23 9.88 -18.73
N GLY A 115 -6.10 8.93 -18.35
CA GLY A 115 -6.73 7.96 -19.25
C GLY A 115 -5.85 6.78 -19.67
N ARG A 116 -4.54 6.84 -19.41
CA ARG A 116 -3.59 5.75 -19.69
C ARG A 116 -3.88 4.53 -18.82
N ARG A 117 -3.63 3.33 -19.35
CA ARG A 117 -3.68 2.09 -18.57
C ARG A 117 -2.69 2.16 -17.40
N ARG A 118 -3.12 1.67 -16.23
CA ARG A 118 -2.26 1.52 -15.06
C ARG A 118 -1.38 0.29 -15.24
N GLU A 119 -0.11 0.54 -15.53
CA GLU A 119 0.92 -0.49 -15.66
C GLU A 119 1.67 -0.74 -14.36
N HIS A 120 1.67 0.23 -13.44
CA HIS A 120 2.40 0.18 -12.19
C HIS A 120 1.49 0.51 -11.01
N TYR A 121 1.64 -0.29 -9.96
CA TYR A 121 1.03 -0.07 -8.67
C TYR A 121 1.94 -0.68 -7.60
N TYR A 122 1.81 -0.19 -6.38
CA TYR A 122 2.68 -0.57 -5.29
C TYR A 122 1.82 -0.86 -4.06
N ALA A 123 2.40 -1.52 -3.07
CA ALA A 123 1.76 -1.69 -1.78
C ALA A 123 2.76 -1.44 -0.65
N LEU A 124 2.32 -0.75 0.39
CA LEU A 124 3.02 -0.72 1.68
C LEU A 124 2.88 -2.09 2.35
N VAL A 125 3.96 -2.53 2.98
CA VAL A 125 3.98 -3.73 3.82
C VAL A 125 3.79 -3.30 5.25
N CYS A 126 2.56 -3.43 5.73
CA CYS A 126 2.13 -2.89 7.01
C CYS A 126 2.07 -3.98 8.07
N ALA A 127 2.46 -3.64 9.30
CA ALA A 127 2.37 -4.50 10.46
C ALA A 127 1.69 -3.76 11.61
N SER A 128 0.83 -4.47 12.35
CA SER A 128 0.28 -4.00 13.61
C SER A 128 0.05 -5.19 14.56
N PRO A 129 0.63 -5.15 15.78
CA PRO A 129 0.40 -6.21 16.77
C PRO A 129 -1.01 -6.14 17.36
N THR A 130 -1.70 -5.01 17.22
CA THR A 130 -3.05 -4.77 17.73
C THR A 130 -4.05 -4.58 16.58
N GLU A 131 -5.33 -4.69 16.90
CA GLU A 131 -6.43 -4.36 15.99
C GLU A 131 -6.29 -2.96 15.40
N LEU A 132 -6.64 -2.81 14.12
CA LEU A 132 -6.67 -1.53 13.44
C LEU A 132 -7.90 -0.73 13.89
N SER A 133 -7.66 0.41 14.54
CA SER A 133 -8.71 1.33 14.96
C SER A 133 -8.60 2.66 14.21
N ILE A 134 -9.74 3.19 13.76
CA ILE A 134 -9.82 4.59 13.31
C ILE A 134 -9.96 5.48 14.54
N GLY A 135 -9.19 6.56 14.58
CA GLY A 135 -9.40 7.61 15.57
C GLY A 135 -8.11 8.05 16.21
N THR A 136 -7.66 9.24 15.84
CA THR A 136 -6.61 9.97 16.52
C THR A 136 -6.91 11.46 16.45
N ARG A 137 -6.43 12.21 17.43
CA ARG A 137 -6.55 13.67 17.46
C ARG A 137 -5.46 14.34 16.63
N LEU A 138 -4.47 13.56 16.17
CA LEU A 138 -3.35 14.08 15.40
C LEU A 138 -3.79 14.51 14.01
N ARG A 139 -3.12 15.56 13.52
CA ARG A 139 -3.29 16.10 12.18
C ARG A 139 -1.93 16.21 11.53
N VAL A 140 -1.90 15.99 10.23
CA VAL A 140 -0.71 16.14 9.39
C VAL A 140 -0.82 17.46 8.62
N TYR A 141 0.24 18.26 8.66
CA TYR A 141 0.31 19.57 7.99
C TYR A 141 1.37 19.51 6.89
N PRO A 142 1.00 19.34 5.61
CA PRO A 142 1.96 19.04 4.55
C PRO A 142 2.98 20.14 4.29
N ASP A 143 2.64 21.39 4.60
CA ASP A 143 3.53 22.54 4.46
C ASP A 143 4.76 22.45 5.40
N HIS A 144 4.63 21.67 6.47
CA HIS A 144 5.69 21.36 7.43
C HIS A 144 6.39 20.02 7.16
N LEU A 145 6.14 19.39 6.01
CA LEU A 145 6.78 18.15 5.62
C LEU A 145 7.79 18.39 4.51
N ARG A 146 8.90 17.66 4.55
CA ARG A 146 9.88 17.60 3.47
C ARG A 146 10.09 16.15 3.05
N SER A 147 10.07 15.90 1.75
CA SER A 147 10.39 14.57 1.21
C SER A 147 11.81 14.17 1.61
N VAL A 148 11.99 13.00 2.23
CA VAL A 148 13.32 12.48 2.60
C VAL A 148 14.24 12.35 1.39
N SER A 149 13.71 11.95 0.23
CA SER A 149 14.49 11.79 -1.00
C SER A 149 14.94 13.09 -1.65
N THR A 150 14.19 14.19 -1.48
CA THR A 150 14.43 15.41 -2.28
C THR A 150 14.63 16.67 -1.45
N GLY A 151 14.32 16.65 -0.15
CA GLY A 151 14.28 17.82 0.72
C GLY A 151 13.19 18.85 0.36
N LYS A 152 12.33 18.58 -0.63
CA LYS A 152 11.32 19.51 -1.13
C LYS A 152 9.97 19.33 -0.43
N VAL A 153 9.13 20.37 -0.51
CA VAL A 153 7.71 20.29 -0.14
C VAL A 153 7.00 19.22 -0.96
N LEU A 154 5.93 18.65 -0.39
CA LEU A 154 5.15 17.65 -1.11
C LEU A 154 4.26 18.29 -2.17
N GLY A 155 4.27 17.70 -3.37
CA GLY A 155 3.37 18.10 -4.44
C GLY A 155 1.91 17.77 -4.10
N ALA A 156 0.96 18.58 -4.59
CA ALA A 156 -0.47 18.36 -4.35
C ALA A 156 -0.95 16.96 -4.80
N ALA A 157 -0.37 16.46 -5.91
CA ALA A 157 -0.65 15.14 -6.49
C ALA A 157 0.05 13.96 -5.79
N GLN A 158 0.96 14.22 -4.84
CA GLN A 158 1.59 13.15 -4.07
C GLN A 158 0.58 12.59 -3.07
N SER A 159 0.35 11.30 -3.19
CA SER A 159 -0.56 10.50 -2.36
C SER A 159 0.20 9.58 -1.41
N ALA A 160 1.49 9.33 -1.61
CA ALA A 160 2.34 8.60 -0.66
C ALA A 160 3.79 9.10 -0.77
N ALA A 161 4.43 9.37 0.37
CA ALA A 161 5.83 9.80 0.43
C ALA A 161 6.42 9.55 1.82
N VAL A 162 7.74 9.30 1.88
CA VAL A 162 8.48 9.32 3.14
C VAL A 162 8.98 10.73 3.39
N VAL A 163 8.72 11.24 4.59
CA VAL A 163 8.90 12.66 4.93
C VAL A 163 9.56 12.86 6.28
N ASP A 164 10.27 13.98 6.38
CA ASP A 164 10.71 14.59 7.63
C ASP A 164 9.74 15.70 8.04
N CYS A 165 9.38 15.72 9.32
CA CYS A 165 8.61 16.79 9.95
C CYS A 165 9.58 17.92 10.35
N VAL A 166 9.46 19.08 9.70
CA VAL A 166 10.36 20.22 9.93
C VAL A 166 9.71 21.35 10.75
N GLY A 167 8.40 21.28 11.02
CA GLY A 167 7.68 22.27 11.82
C GLY A 167 7.68 21.93 13.32
N ARG A 168 7.81 22.94 14.17
CA ARG A 168 7.61 22.83 15.63
C ARG A 168 6.13 23.02 15.98
N ASP A 169 5.65 22.35 17.04
CA ASP A 169 4.22 22.25 17.39
C ASP A 169 3.47 23.59 17.55
N ALA A 170 4.19 24.69 17.85
CA ALA A 170 3.59 26.01 18.06
C ALA A 170 3.21 26.78 16.77
N GLU A 171 3.67 26.32 15.59
CA GLU A 171 3.52 27.07 14.31
C GLU A 171 2.74 26.29 13.24
N GLN A 172 1.92 25.31 13.63
CA GLN A 172 1.14 24.48 12.71
C GLN A 172 -0.02 25.27 12.09
N SER A 173 0.29 26.11 11.10
CA SER A 173 -0.67 26.87 10.30
C SER A 173 -0.87 26.22 8.92
N GLY A 174 -1.91 26.61 8.20
CA GLY A 174 -2.18 26.11 6.85
C GLY A 174 -3.04 24.84 6.77
N ARG A 175 -2.97 24.15 5.63
CA ARG A 175 -3.89 23.04 5.32
C ARG A 175 -3.51 21.81 6.15
N SER A 176 -4.47 21.31 6.92
CA SER A 176 -4.27 20.12 7.76
C SER A 176 -5.17 18.96 7.34
N TYR A 177 -4.67 17.75 7.52
CA TYR A 177 -5.38 16.50 7.27
C TYR A 177 -5.51 15.72 8.58
N PRO A 178 -6.71 15.25 8.97
CA PRO A 178 -6.81 14.36 10.11
C PRO A 178 -6.03 13.07 9.82
N LEU A 179 -5.41 12.52 10.85
CA LEU A 179 -4.85 11.17 10.79
C LEU A 179 -5.98 10.18 11.09
N ALA A 180 -6.11 9.14 10.27
CA ALA A 180 -7.13 8.10 10.46
C ALA A 180 -6.52 6.83 11.08
N LEU A 181 -5.36 6.42 10.57
CA LEU A 181 -4.69 5.18 10.95
C LEU A 181 -3.17 5.42 11.03
N SER A 182 -2.53 4.72 11.96
CA SER A 182 -1.07 4.65 12.07
C SER A 182 -0.63 3.21 12.28
N VAL A 183 0.30 2.73 11.46
CA VAL A 183 0.85 1.37 11.55
C VAL A 183 2.35 1.37 11.29
N GLU A 184 3.03 0.31 11.70
CA GLU A 184 4.44 0.13 11.36
C GLU A 184 4.57 -0.39 9.93
N LEU A 185 5.69 -0.06 9.29
CA LEU A 185 6.12 -0.67 8.04
C LEU A 185 7.20 -1.70 8.35
N GLU A 186 6.97 -2.92 7.88
CA GLU A 186 7.93 -4.02 7.98
C GLU A 186 8.66 -4.18 6.65
N ALA A 187 9.93 -4.58 6.68
CA ALA A 187 10.71 -4.85 5.47
C ALA A 187 9.94 -5.83 4.55
N PRO A 188 9.83 -5.54 3.24
CA PRO A 188 10.60 -4.57 2.45
C PRO A 188 10.03 -3.13 2.44
N TYR A 189 9.12 -2.81 3.37
CA TYR A 189 8.42 -1.53 3.57
C TYR A 189 7.40 -1.20 2.48
N PHE A 190 7.74 -1.43 1.22
CA PHE A 190 6.82 -1.41 0.10
C PHE A 190 7.28 -2.36 -1.01
N VAL A 191 6.34 -2.81 -1.83
CA VAL A 191 6.59 -3.71 -2.96
C VAL A 191 5.98 -3.17 -4.23
N ARG A 192 6.56 -3.52 -5.38
CA ARG A 192 5.95 -3.30 -6.70
C ARG A 192 5.01 -4.45 -7.02
N LEU A 193 3.76 -4.13 -7.34
CA LEU A 193 2.75 -5.13 -7.69
C LEU A 193 2.80 -5.46 -9.19
N THR A 194 2.42 -6.69 -9.51
CA THR A 194 2.38 -7.23 -10.87
C THR A 194 1.27 -8.26 -11.04
N GLN A 195 1.14 -8.79 -12.27
CA GLN A 195 0.09 -9.72 -12.69
C GLN A 195 -1.34 -9.24 -12.33
N PRO A 196 -1.73 -8.02 -12.74
CA PRO A 196 -3.09 -7.55 -12.49
C PRO A 196 -4.11 -8.34 -13.32
N SER A 197 -5.24 -8.66 -12.72
CA SER A 197 -6.40 -9.25 -13.39
C SER A 197 -7.60 -8.31 -13.30
N LEU A 198 -8.43 -8.24 -14.34
CA LEU A 198 -9.69 -7.49 -14.27
C LEU A 198 -10.62 -8.14 -13.23
N LEU A 199 -11.07 -7.33 -12.27
CA LEU A 199 -12.02 -7.73 -11.24
C LEU A 199 -13.43 -7.44 -11.75
N LYS A 200 -14.28 -8.47 -11.75
CA LYS A 200 -15.68 -8.31 -12.16
C LYS A 200 -16.42 -7.44 -11.14
N ALA A 201 -17.28 -6.55 -11.62
CA ALA A 201 -18.07 -5.66 -10.75
C ALA A 201 -18.89 -6.44 -9.71
N ARG A 202 -19.46 -7.59 -10.08
CA ARG A 202 -20.17 -8.49 -9.16
C ARG A 202 -19.27 -9.01 -8.04
N ASP A 203 -18.04 -9.44 -8.38
CA ASP A 203 -17.11 -10.04 -7.42
C ASP A 203 -16.64 -8.97 -6.43
N LEU A 204 -16.46 -7.72 -6.88
CA LEU A 204 -16.18 -6.57 -6.00
C LEU A 204 -17.37 -6.20 -5.11
N ALA A 205 -18.58 -6.19 -5.65
CA ALA A 205 -19.79 -5.88 -4.90
C ALA A 205 -20.05 -6.90 -3.78
N ASP A 206 -19.85 -8.18 -4.07
CA ASP A 206 -20.00 -9.28 -3.11
C ASP A 206 -19.03 -9.11 -1.92
N ILE A 207 -17.74 -8.83 -2.20
CA ILE A 207 -16.73 -8.59 -1.16
C ILE A 207 -17.07 -7.34 -0.34
N THR A 208 -17.52 -6.28 -1.01
CA THR A 208 -17.88 -5.02 -0.34
C THR A 208 -19.12 -5.20 0.53
N LYS A 209 -20.07 -6.06 0.11
CA LYS A 209 -21.23 -6.44 0.91
C LYS A 209 -20.80 -7.25 2.14
N ALA A 210 -20.04 -8.33 1.95
CA ALA A 210 -19.55 -9.17 3.06
C ALA A 210 -18.79 -8.33 4.10
N THR A 211 -17.93 -7.42 3.65
CA THR A 211 -17.21 -6.51 4.54
C THR A 211 -18.14 -5.58 5.32
N ARG A 212 -19.14 -4.98 4.66
CA ARG A 212 -20.11 -4.10 5.32
C ARG A 212 -20.99 -4.83 6.33
N ASP A 213 -21.35 -6.07 6.04
CA ASP A 213 -22.17 -6.92 6.90
C ASP A 213 -21.37 -7.55 8.04
N GLY A 214 -20.05 -7.36 8.07
CA GLY A 214 -19.16 -7.97 9.08
C GLY A 214 -18.99 -9.49 8.90
N ASP A 215 -19.33 -10.02 7.72
CA ASP A 215 -19.26 -11.45 7.40
C ASP A 215 -17.82 -11.84 6.99
N PHE A 216 -17.05 -12.20 8.01
CA PHE A 216 -15.65 -12.59 7.87
C PHE A 216 -15.47 -13.86 7.03
N ASP A 217 -16.30 -14.87 7.23
CA ASP A 217 -16.16 -16.17 6.56
C ASP A 217 -16.41 -16.04 5.05
N THR A 218 -17.48 -15.33 4.68
CA THR A 218 -17.76 -15.04 3.26
C THR A 218 -16.65 -14.20 2.63
N PHE A 219 -16.09 -13.24 3.36
CA PHE A 219 -14.94 -12.47 2.87
C PHE A 219 -13.73 -13.38 2.57
N VAL A 220 -13.37 -14.25 3.52
CA VAL A 220 -12.24 -15.18 3.36
C VAL A 220 -12.44 -16.10 2.16
N GLU A 221 -13.63 -16.70 2.03
CA GLU A 221 -13.97 -17.58 0.93
C GLU A 221 -13.83 -16.85 -0.42
N GLN A 222 -14.42 -15.66 -0.54
CA GLN A 222 -14.44 -14.90 -1.78
C GLN A 222 -13.05 -14.44 -2.20
N VAL A 223 -12.26 -13.88 -1.27
CA VAL A 223 -10.90 -13.42 -1.56
C VAL A 223 -10.02 -14.60 -1.97
N THR A 224 -10.06 -15.70 -1.21
CA THR A 224 -9.28 -16.91 -1.52
C THR A 224 -9.66 -17.47 -2.89
N ARG A 225 -10.96 -17.54 -3.21
CA ARG A 225 -11.46 -17.99 -4.52
C ARG A 225 -10.96 -17.13 -5.67
N LEU A 226 -10.96 -15.80 -5.53
CA LEU A 226 -10.47 -14.89 -6.56
C LEU A 226 -8.96 -15.04 -6.77
N ARG A 227 -8.23 -15.19 -5.66
CA ARG A 227 -6.77 -15.27 -5.60
C ARG A 227 -6.22 -16.63 -6.05
N SER A 228 -7.02 -17.69 -5.95
CA SER A 228 -6.66 -19.04 -6.39
C SER A 228 -6.87 -19.28 -7.89
N ARG A 229 -7.50 -18.33 -8.61
CA ARG A 229 -7.65 -18.46 -10.07
C ARG A 229 -6.26 -18.38 -10.73
N PRO A 230 -5.91 -19.31 -11.64
CA PRO A 230 -4.61 -19.27 -12.30
C PRO A 230 -4.44 -17.95 -13.05
N ALA A 231 -3.56 -17.07 -12.57
CA ALA A 231 -3.03 -16.01 -13.40
C ALA A 231 -2.32 -16.69 -14.57
N ALA A 232 -2.62 -16.30 -15.82
CA ALA A 232 -2.33 -17.03 -17.05
C ALA A 232 -0.84 -17.28 -17.40
N LYS A 233 0.09 -17.15 -16.44
CA LYS A 233 1.49 -17.63 -16.51
C LYS A 233 1.91 -18.12 -15.12
N GLN A 234 1.55 -19.36 -14.79
CA GLN A 234 2.14 -20.08 -13.66
C GLN A 234 3.49 -20.65 -14.10
N THR A 235 4.60 -20.03 -13.66
CA THR A 235 5.89 -20.72 -13.61
C THR A 235 5.82 -21.69 -12.43
N ARG A 236 5.92 -23.00 -12.72
CA ARG A 236 5.87 -24.08 -11.73
C ARG A 236 6.95 -23.89 -10.65
N GLY A 237 6.53 -23.79 -9.40
CA GLY A 237 7.37 -23.84 -8.22
C GLY A 237 6.57 -23.49 -6.97
N PHE A 238 6.70 -24.28 -5.91
CA PHE A 238 6.15 -23.95 -4.59
C PHE A 238 6.89 -22.70 -4.08
N THR A 239 6.35 -21.53 -4.38
CA THR A 239 7.01 -20.25 -4.11
C THR A 239 6.44 -19.68 -2.83
N ARG A 240 7.27 -19.56 -1.79
CA ARG A 240 6.98 -18.81 -0.56
C ARG A 240 6.39 -17.45 -0.89
N ASP A 241 5.31 -17.06 -0.22
CA ASP A 241 4.65 -15.76 -0.46
C ASP A 241 5.38 -14.62 0.27
N LEU A 242 4.89 -13.38 0.16
CA LEU A 242 5.53 -12.21 0.78
C LEU A 242 5.71 -12.32 2.31
N PHE A 243 4.79 -12.99 3.00
CA PHE A 243 4.81 -13.10 4.47
C PHE A 243 5.60 -14.32 4.96
N ASP A 244 5.92 -15.24 4.06
CA ASP A 244 6.80 -16.39 4.31
C ASP A 244 8.30 -16.06 4.15
N LEU A 245 8.66 -14.91 3.58
CA LEU A 245 10.05 -14.49 3.39
C LEU A 245 10.64 -13.85 4.63
N SER A 246 11.94 -14.08 4.85
CA SER A 246 12.70 -13.34 5.85
C SER A 246 12.85 -11.86 5.43
N PRO A 247 12.86 -10.90 6.39
CA PRO A 247 13.18 -9.50 6.12
C PRO A 247 14.47 -9.30 5.31
N ALA A 248 15.47 -10.16 5.49
CA ALA A 248 16.73 -10.09 4.74
C ALA A 248 16.58 -10.49 3.27
N GLU A 249 15.67 -11.42 2.96
CA GLU A 249 15.37 -11.88 1.60
C GLU A 249 14.52 -10.86 0.83
N SER A 250 13.71 -10.07 1.55
CA SER A 250 12.85 -9.05 0.96
C SER A 250 13.55 -7.69 0.79
N ALA A 251 14.52 -7.34 1.65
CA ALA A 251 15.15 -6.02 1.71
C ALA A 251 16.40 -5.80 0.84
N ALA A 252 16.81 -6.78 0.02
CA ALA A 252 18.00 -6.62 -0.82
C ALA A 252 17.79 -5.45 -1.82
N PRO A 253 18.75 -4.52 -1.97
CA PRO A 253 18.61 -3.40 -2.88
C PRO A 253 18.55 -3.88 -4.33
N PHE A 254 17.85 -3.12 -5.19
CA PHE A 254 17.93 -3.27 -6.65
C PHE A 254 19.40 -3.10 -7.09
N GLY A 255 20.13 -4.21 -7.16
CA GLY A 255 21.49 -4.25 -7.68
C GLY A 255 21.44 -3.94 -9.17
N ASN A 256 22.21 -2.94 -9.60
CA ASN A 256 22.47 -2.66 -11.00
C ASN A 256 22.84 -3.96 -11.72
N ALA A 257 22.05 -4.36 -12.71
CA ALA A 257 22.44 -5.40 -13.64
C ALA A 257 23.72 -4.92 -14.36
N ALA A 258 24.86 -5.52 -14.00
CA ALA A 258 26.08 -5.40 -14.80
C ALA A 258 25.84 -6.07 -16.16
N PRO A 259 26.35 -5.50 -17.27
CA PRO A 259 26.18 -6.11 -18.58
C PRO A 259 26.91 -7.45 -18.62
N ALA A 260 26.23 -8.45 -19.17
CA ALA A 260 26.78 -9.77 -19.40
C ALA A 260 28.07 -9.67 -20.24
N HIS A 261 29.16 -10.22 -19.71
CA HIS A 261 30.36 -10.51 -20.48
C HIS A 261 30.00 -11.47 -21.61
N ALA A 262 30.04 -10.99 -22.85
CA ALA A 262 30.06 -11.83 -24.04
C ALA A 262 31.47 -12.40 -24.19
N ASN A 263 31.68 -13.62 -23.70
CA ASN A 263 32.75 -14.49 -24.16
C ASN A 263 32.28 -15.15 -25.45
N HIS A 264 32.96 -14.89 -26.56
CA HIS A 264 33.18 -15.89 -27.61
C HIS A 264 34.47 -15.56 -28.39
N ALA A 265 35.50 -16.38 -28.16
CA ALA A 265 36.36 -16.89 -29.22
C ALA A 265 35.47 -17.59 -30.27
N TRP A 266 35.73 -17.61 -31.57
CA TRP A 266 36.97 -17.78 -32.34
C TRP A 266 36.93 -16.92 -33.60
#